data_AF-A0A523WI76-F1
#
_entry.id   AF-A0A523WI76-F1
#
_cell.length_a   1.000
_cell.length_b   1.000
_cell.length_c   1.000
_cell.angle_alpha   90.00
_cell.angle_beta   90.00
_cell.angle_gamma   90.00
#
_symmetry.space_group_name_H-M   'P 1'
#
loop_
_entity.id
_entity.type
_entity.pdbx_description
1 polymer ?
#
loop_
_entity_poly.entity_id
_entity_poly.type
_entity_poly.pdbx_seq_one_letter_code
_entity_poly.pdbx_strand_id
1 'polypeptide(L)'
;MDWLSPIKQIFEFALPFLEKLPAIRAILGFILVFFLPGFAWTLVFFKNINIIERIALSFGLSIALVTLSILVLNVLIGVRITGLNSLLIIIVITIIPVAFYYLKRFVKGKD
;
A
#
# COMPACT_ATOMS: atom_id res chain seq x y z
N MET A 1 19.91 8.72 16.01
CA MET A 1 18.79 7.88 16.49
C MET A 1 18.24 7.15 15.29
N ASP A 2 18.47 5.84 15.18
CA ASP A 2 17.93 5.04 14.07
C ASP A 2 16.45 4.76 14.30
N TRP A 3 15.59 5.72 13.92
CA TRP A 3 14.13 5.62 14.03
C TRP A 3 13.52 4.47 13.20
N LEU A 4 14.32 3.85 12.33
CA LEU A 4 13.93 2.70 11.50
C LEU A 4 14.26 1.34 12.15
N SER A 5 14.90 1.32 13.32
CA SER A 5 15.26 0.08 14.01
C SER A 5 14.07 -0.86 14.28
N PRO A 6 12.85 -0.38 14.63
CA PRO A 6 11.73 -1.29 14.88
C PRO A 6 11.25 -1.99 13.59
N ILE A 7 11.27 -1.26 12.48
CA ILE A 7 10.84 -1.78 11.17
C ILE A 7 11.84 -2.83 10.68
N LYS A 8 13.15 -2.57 10.81
CA LYS A 8 14.19 -3.55 10.48
C LYS A 8 14.03 -4.83 11.28
N GLN A 9 13.76 -4.73 12.58
CA GLN A 9 13.60 -5.90 13.45
C GLN A 9 12.40 -6.78 13.05
N ILE A 10 11.27 -6.17 12.67
CA ILE A 10 10.11 -6.91 12.13
C ILE A 10 10.49 -7.62 10.82
N PHE A 11 11.23 -6.94 9.96
CA PHE A 11 11.67 -7.50 8.69
C PHE A 11 12.64 -8.67 8.89
N GLU A 12 13.63 -8.52 9.77
CA GLU A 12 14.58 -9.58 10.13
C GLU A 12 13.89 -10.78 10.77
N PHE A 13 12.82 -10.56 11.54
CA PHE A 13 12.01 -11.66 12.07
C PHE A 13 11.18 -12.38 10.98
N ALA A 14 10.59 -11.64 10.04
CA ALA A 14 9.67 -12.21 9.05
C ALA A 14 10.37 -12.83 7.82
N LEU A 15 11.50 -12.27 7.39
CA LEU A 15 12.24 -12.70 6.20
C LEU A 15 12.63 -14.19 6.20
N PRO A 16 13.17 -14.79 7.30
CA PRO A 16 13.57 -16.19 7.32
C PRO A 16 12.43 -17.16 7.02
N PHE A 17 11.19 -16.80 7.37
CA PHE A 17 10.00 -17.60 7.09
C PHE A 17 9.56 -17.43 5.63
N LEU A 18 9.61 -16.21 5.11
CA LEU A 18 9.25 -15.89 3.72
C LEU A 18 10.28 -16.43 2.71
N GLU A 19 11.55 -16.52 3.09
CA GLU A 19 12.61 -17.11 2.26
C GLU A 19 12.43 -18.61 2.06
N LYS A 20 11.92 -19.32 3.08
CA LYS A 20 11.63 -20.75 2.98
C LYS A 20 10.44 -21.05 2.06
N LEU A 21 9.58 -20.06 1.80
CA LEU A 21 8.34 -20.22 1.04
C LEU A 21 8.25 -19.16 -0.08
N PRO A 22 9.06 -19.28 -1.15
CA PRO A 22 9.19 -18.26 -2.19
C PRO A 22 7.87 -17.94 -2.91
N ALA A 23 7.00 -18.94 -3.08
CA ALA A 23 5.68 -18.75 -3.67
C ALA A 23 4.79 -17.83 -2.80
N ILE A 24 4.79 -18.02 -1.48
CA ILE A 24 4.01 -17.18 -0.56
C ILE A 24 4.54 -15.75 -0.59
N ARG A 25 5.87 -15.58 -0.56
CA ARG A 25 6.50 -14.25 -0.67
C ARG A 25 6.10 -13.53 -1.95
N ALA A 26 6.09 -14.23 -3.08
CA ALA A 26 5.69 -13.66 -4.37
C ALA A 26 4.20 -13.24 -4.38
N ILE A 27 3.31 -14.08 -3.84
CA ILE A 27 1.87 -13.77 -3.76
C ILE A 27 1.62 -12.57 -2.85
N LEU A 28 2.25 -12.54 -1.66
CA LEU A 28 2.13 -11.43 -0.72
C LEU A 28 2.67 -10.13 -1.31
N GLY A 29 3.84 -10.18 -1.96
CA GLY A 29 4.40 -9.03 -2.66
C GLY A 29 3.50 -8.56 -3.80
N PHE A 30 2.93 -9.48 -4.58
CA PHE A 30 2.01 -9.14 -5.66
C PHE A 30 0.77 -8.41 -5.13
N ILE A 31 0.12 -8.95 -4.08
CA ILE A 31 -1.05 -8.32 -3.47
C ILE A 31 -0.69 -6.94 -2.90
N LEU A 32 0.43 -6.84 -2.19
CA LEU A 32 0.88 -5.59 -1.57
C LEU A 32 1.15 -4.49 -2.59
N VAL A 33 1.73 -4.81 -3.75
CA VAL A 33 2.12 -3.80 -4.74
C VAL A 33 1.02 -3.54 -5.78
N PHE A 34 0.36 -4.58 -6.26
CA PHE A 34 -0.56 -4.48 -7.41
C PHE A 34 -2.04 -4.39 -7.03
N PHE A 35 -2.42 -4.69 -5.80
CA PHE A 35 -3.84 -4.72 -5.42
C PHE A 35 -4.16 -3.81 -4.24
N LEU A 36 -3.44 -3.94 -3.13
CA LEU A 36 -3.81 -3.34 -1.85
C LEU A 36 -3.92 -1.80 -1.89
N PRO A 37 -2.96 -1.04 -2.46
CA PRO A 37 -3.05 0.41 -2.55
C PRO A 37 -4.25 0.86 -3.37
N GLY A 38 -4.43 0.29 -4.57
CA GLY A 38 -5.55 0.60 -5.45
C GLY A 38 -6.89 0.26 -4.80
N PHE A 39 -7.00 -0.92 -4.18
CA PHE A 39 -8.20 -1.33 -3.46
C PHE A 39 -8.58 -0.36 -2.34
N ALA A 40 -7.61 0.06 -1.53
CA ALA A 40 -7.84 1.01 -0.45
C ALA A 40 -8.41 2.34 -0.97
N TRP A 41 -7.87 2.88 -2.06
CA TRP A 41 -8.41 4.08 -2.70
C TRP A 41 -9.78 3.86 -3.33
N THR A 42 -10.10 2.66 -3.80
CA THR A 42 -11.46 2.40 -4.29
C THR A 42 -12.52 2.56 -3.21
N LEU A 43 -12.20 2.29 -1.94
CA LEU A 43 -13.15 2.47 -0.83
C LEU A 43 -13.47 3.95 -0.58
N VAL A 44 -12.53 4.83 -0.90
CA VAL A 44 -12.68 6.28 -0.72
C VAL A 44 -13.41 6.91 -1.89
N PHE A 45 -13.00 6.62 -3.13
CA PHE A 45 -13.53 7.26 -4.33
C PHE A 45 -14.80 6.61 -4.87
N PHE A 46 -14.92 5.28 -4.78
CA PHE A 46 -16.00 4.53 -5.44
C PHE A 46 -16.87 3.80 -4.42
N LYS A 47 -18.02 4.42 -4.08
CA LYS A 47 -18.96 3.86 -3.08
C LYS A 47 -19.92 2.83 -3.66
N ASN A 48 -20.47 3.09 -4.85
CA ASN A 48 -21.55 2.30 -5.45
C ASN A 48 -21.06 1.62 -6.73
N ILE A 49 -20.11 0.69 -6.59
CA ILE A 49 -19.59 -0.11 -7.70
C ILE A 49 -19.68 -1.59 -7.36
N ASN A 50 -19.84 -2.42 -8.38
CA ASN A 50 -19.92 -3.87 -8.20
C ASN A 50 -18.58 -4.44 -7.73
N ILE A 51 -18.60 -5.65 -7.17
CA ILE A 51 -17.39 -6.31 -6.66
C ILE A 51 -16.37 -6.53 -7.77
N ILE A 52 -16.81 -6.97 -8.95
CA ILE A 52 -15.93 -7.23 -10.10
C ILE A 52 -15.29 -5.93 -10.60
N GLU A 53 -16.07 -4.86 -10.72
CA GLU A 53 -15.57 -3.52 -11.08
C GLU A 53 -14.55 -3.03 -10.07
N ARG A 54 -14.82 -3.22 -8.77
CA ARG A 54 -13.89 -2.83 -7.70
C ARG A 54 -12.57 -3.56 -7.82
N ILE A 55 -12.59 -4.87 -8.09
CA ILE A 55 -11.37 -5.65 -8.27
C ILE A 55 -10.58 -5.15 -9.48
N ALA A 56 -11.24 -4.96 -10.62
CA ALA A 56 -10.60 -4.47 -11.84
C ALA A 56 -9.99 -3.07 -11.66
N LEU A 57 -10.75 -2.14 -11.06
CA LEU A 57 -10.26 -0.79 -10.74
C LEU A 57 -9.12 -0.80 -9.74
N SER A 58 -9.10 -1.73 -8.78
CA SER A 58 -8.03 -1.84 -7.80
C SER A 58 -6.68 -2.13 -8.47
N PHE A 59 -6.64 -3.04 -9.44
CA PHE A 59 -5.40 -3.33 -10.17
C PHE A 59 -4.91 -2.13 -10.98
N GLY A 60 -5.79 -1.53 -11.79
CA GLY A 60 -5.42 -0.36 -12.59
C GLY A 60 -4.98 0.83 -11.73
N LEU A 61 -5.71 1.10 -10.66
CA LEU A 61 -5.42 2.20 -9.74
C LEU A 61 -4.13 1.96 -8.96
N SER A 62 -3.82 0.72 -8.57
CA SER A 62 -2.57 0.42 -7.87
C SER A 62 -1.36 0.67 -8.75
N ILE A 63 -1.38 0.20 -10.01
CA ILE A 63 -0.28 0.41 -10.95
C ILE A 63 -0.03 1.91 -11.16
N ALA A 64 -1.10 2.68 -11.38
CA ALA A 64 -1.01 4.11 -11.56
C ALA A 64 -0.48 4.82 -10.30
N LEU A 65 -1.09 4.55 -9.14
CA LEU A 65 -0.74 5.23 -7.89
C LEU A 65 0.66 4.89 -7.42
N VAL A 66 1.06 3.61 -7.43
CA VAL A 66 2.39 3.20 -6.98
C VAL A 66 3.46 3.83 -7.87
N THR A 67 3.30 3.71 -9.19
CA THR A 67 4.28 4.24 -10.15
C THR A 67 4.39 5.76 -10.03
N LEU A 68 3.24 6.45 -10.05
CA LEU A 68 3.22 7.91 -9.98
C LEU A 68 3.75 8.41 -8.64
N SER A 69 3.39 7.78 -7.52
CA SER A 69 3.87 8.20 -6.20
C SER A 69 5.38 8.05 -6.09
N ILE A 70 5.95 6.92 -6.52
CA ILE A 70 7.40 6.70 -6.46
C ILE A 70 8.12 7.72 -7.37
N LEU A 71 7.63 7.91 -8.60
CA LEU A 71 8.26 8.82 -9.55
C LEU A 71 8.17 10.28 -9.08
N VAL A 72 7.00 10.71 -8.61
CA VAL A 72 6.79 12.07 -8.11
C VAL A 72 7.65 12.33 -6.88
N LEU A 73 7.74 11.39 -5.93
CA LEU A 73 8.61 11.54 -4.76
C LEU A 73 10.09 11.54 -5.14
N ASN A 74 10.47 10.77 -6.16
CA ASN A 74 11.84 10.78 -6.68
C ASN A 74 12.18 12.12 -7.34
N VAL A 75 11.32 12.63 -8.22
CA VAL A 75 11.57 13.84 -9.01
C VAL A 75 11.42 15.11 -8.18
N LEU A 76 10.36 15.23 -7.37
CA LEU A 76 10.07 16.46 -6.61
C LEU A 76 10.86 16.56 -5.30
N ILE A 77 11.00 15.43 -4.59
CA ILE A 77 11.57 15.40 -3.22
C ILE A 77 13.00 14.83 -3.24
N GLY A 78 13.44 14.24 -4.36
CA GLY A 78 14.77 13.64 -4.48
C GLY A 78 14.89 12.29 -3.77
N VAL A 79 13.77 11.63 -3.44
CA VAL A 79 13.79 10.33 -2.74
C VAL A 79 14.42 9.27 -3.65
N ARG A 80 15.48 8.61 -3.19
CA ARG A 80 16.11 7.53 -3.96
C ARG A 80 15.16 6.35 -4.12
N ILE A 81 15.06 5.82 -5.34
CA ILE A 81 14.27 4.61 -5.65
C ILE A 81 15.06 3.39 -5.16
N THR A 82 14.83 3.01 -3.90
CA THR A 82 15.37 1.81 -3.28
C THR A 82 14.22 0.90 -2.87
N GLY A 83 14.46 -0.41 -2.72
CA GLY A 83 13.41 -1.34 -2.30
C GLY A 83 12.70 -0.92 -1.00
N LEU A 84 13.47 -0.45 -0.01
CA LEU A 84 12.92 0.00 1.27
C LEU A 84 12.08 1.28 1.12
N ASN A 85 12.57 2.27 0.38
CA ASN A 85 11.83 3.52 0.17
C ASN A 85 10.53 3.26 -0.62
N SER A 86 10.60 2.46 -1.68
CA SER A 86 9.41 2.08 -2.45
C SER A 86 8.38 1.35 -1.58
N LEU A 87 8.81 0.41 -0.73
CA LEU A 87 7.91 -0.27 0.21
C LEU A 87 7.26 0.72 1.21
N LEU A 88 8.04 1.64 1.79
CA LEU A 88 7.50 2.66 2.69
C LEU A 88 6.47 3.55 1.98
N ILE A 89 6.75 3.97 0.75
CA ILE A 89 5.82 4.77 -0.06
C ILE A 89 4.52 4.00 -0.28
N ILE A 90 4.61 2.71 -0.68
CA ILE A 90 3.45 1.82 -0.89
C ILE A 90 2.62 1.69 0.40
N ILE A 91 3.27 1.53 1.54
CA ILE A 91 2.59 1.45 2.85
C ILE A 91 1.85 2.77 3.15
N VAL A 92 2.52 3.91 2.98
CA VAL A 92 1.94 5.23 3.24
C VAL A 92 0.72 5.50 2.35
N ILE A 93 0.84 5.27 1.04
CA ILE A 93 -0.26 5.51 0.09
C ILE A 93 -1.46 4.58 0.34
N THR A 94 -1.24 3.44 1.02
CA THR A 94 -2.29 2.49 1.40
C THR A 94 -2.96 2.89 2.72
N ILE A 95 -2.18 3.30 3.72
CA ILE A 95 -2.71 3.66 5.05
C ILE A 95 -3.57 4.94 4.97
N ILE A 96 -3.18 5.94 4.17
CA ILE A 96 -3.91 7.21 4.05
C ILE A 96 -5.41 7.01 3.71
N PRO A 97 -5.78 6.34 2.59
CA PRO A 97 -7.19 6.14 2.24
C PRO A 97 -7.92 5.25 3.24
N VAL A 98 -7.26 4.25 3.82
CA VAL A 98 -7.86 3.39 4.86
C VAL A 98 -8.21 4.22 6.09
N ALA A 99 -7.27 5.01 6.61
CA ALA A 99 -7.49 5.90 7.74
C ALA A 99 -8.62 6.90 7.45
N PHE A 100 -8.61 7.52 6.27
CA PHE A 100 -9.65 8.45 5.85
C PHE A 100 -11.03 7.78 5.78
N TYR A 101 -11.12 6.57 5.24
CA TYR A 101 -12.36 5.81 5.15
C TYR A 101 -12.93 5.50 6.55
N TYR A 102 -12.09 5.02 7.47
CA TYR A 102 -12.52 4.72 8.83
C TYR A 102 -12.93 5.98 9.59
N LEU A 103 -12.13 7.06 9.54
CA LEU A 103 -12.48 8.33 10.18
C LEU A 103 -13.83 8.86 9.71
N LYS A 104 -14.08 8.84 8.39
CA LYS A 104 -15.37 9.26 7.82
C LYS A 104 -16.53 8.38 8.30
N ARG A 105 -16.31 7.08 8.46
CA ARG A 105 -17.32 6.15 8.98
C ARG A 105 -17.63 6.42 10.46
N PHE A 106 -16.62 6.73 11.26
CA PHE A 106 -16.82 7.09 12.67
C PHE A 106 -17.59 8.40 12.85
N VAL A 107 -17.32 9.41 12.01
CA VAL A 107 -18.04 10.69 12.06
C VAL A 107 -19.51 10.52 11.64
N LYS A 108 -19.78 9.71 10.61
CA LYS A 108 -21.15 9.50 10.09
C LYS A 108 -22.01 8.55 10.94
N GLY A 109 -21.43 7.82 11.88
CA GLY A 109 -22.15 6.96 12.82
C GLY A 109 -22.63 7.67 14.09
N LYS A 110 -22.50 9.01 14.15
CA LYS A 110 -22.88 9.85 15.29
C LYS A 110 -24.13 10.71 15.05
N ASP A 111 -24.75 10.56 13.88
CA ASP A 111 -26.07 11.15 13.53
C ASP A 111 -27.15 10.07 13.61
#